data_AF-A0A819V0W6-F1
#
_entry.id   AF-A0A819V0W6-F1
#
_cell.length_a   1.000
_cell.length_b   1.000
_cell.length_c   1.000
_cell.angle_alpha   90.00
_cell.angle_beta   90.00
_cell.angle_gamma   90.00
#
_symmetry.space_group_name_H-M   'P 1'
#
loop_
_entity.id
_entity.type
_entity.pdbx_description
1 polymer ?
#
loop_
_entity_poly.entity_id
_entity_poly.type
_entity_poly.pdbx_seq_one_letter_code
_entity_poly.pdbx_strand_id
1 'polypeptide(L)'
;MLFGELLLDMGKYTESQKYFETMREQMNSDDAEVADIYHNLGRAYGYKGDFKKALENFNRAYDLRSRTPVTSDYALPDTLNSLGVIYGEQGEYDKAKKRFNDALTMVEQHQTSDTKSKVLHIAQSHSNLGWIHFLKGEYQQALGFHQQSLNSRKQFLGDDFLLLADNYSSIGAVQHALGQFDKAMENYNIGFKIRQLNLPSDHPSIASIYQAIGAVHHESGRYDDALENYKHALDIRAKALGPNHSSVATVYKSIGGVYLDQGEYGQALKQYMRALEICVLTLSESYPSTGDCYHSLGMLCERQNHFEEAVKHYVKAREIITAFLPSEHPSIAKVWAHAEGWGEEHPDIIPTYNAFGVLYRLKKDYPKAKEYFQRADSMCQKYFLRDHPMKARILHNMGDMYTDKGDFHNAIGHYENAYKMREATLPPDDLSTASSYYNLGCAYFEKKQQS
;
A
#
# COMPACT_ATOMS: atom_id res chain seq x y z
N MET A 1 -31.39 -11.25 11.31
CA MET A 1 -30.79 -10.17 10.49
C MET A 1 -30.12 -9.08 11.33
N LEU A 2 -30.88 -8.20 12.00
CA LEU A 2 -30.33 -7.03 12.74
C LEU A 2 -29.17 -7.34 13.70
N PHE A 3 -29.22 -8.46 14.43
CA PHE A 3 -28.13 -8.83 15.35
C PHE A 3 -26.81 -9.09 14.62
N GLY A 4 -26.84 -9.76 13.47
CA GLY A 4 -25.65 -10.00 12.66
C GLY A 4 -25.08 -8.70 12.07
N GLU A 5 -25.95 -7.78 11.64
CA GLU A 5 -25.53 -6.46 11.15
C GLU A 5 -24.87 -5.63 12.25
N LEU A 6 -25.43 -5.63 13.46
CA LEU A 6 -24.81 -4.98 14.61
C LEU A 6 -23.42 -5.55 14.90
N LEU A 7 -23.23 -6.88 14.77
CA LEU A 7 -21.92 -7.50 14.94
C LEU A 7 -20.93 -7.03 13.85
N LEU A 8 -21.37 -6.82 12.61
CA LEU A 8 -20.53 -6.20 11.57
C LEU A 8 -20.10 -4.80 11.96
N ASP A 9 -21.05 -3.97 12.40
CA ASP A 9 -20.79 -2.57 12.75
C ASP A 9 -19.87 -2.44 13.97
N MET A 10 -19.93 -3.40 14.89
CA MET A 10 -19.01 -3.51 16.04
C MET A 10 -17.64 -4.10 15.69
N GLY A 11 -17.38 -4.46 14.43
CA GLY A 11 -16.12 -5.09 14.01
C GLY A 11 -15.98 -6.57 14.40
N LYS A 12 -17.06 -7.21 14.86
CA LYS A 12 -17.08 -8.61 15.31
C LYS A 12 -17.38 -9.56 14.16
N TYR A 13 -16.54 -9.52 13.13
CA TYR A 13 -16.81 -10.18 11.85
C TYR A 13 -16.94 -11.71 11.94
N THR A 14 -16.19 -12.38 12.83
CA THR A 14 -16.28 -13.84 13.01
C THR A 14 -17.60 -14.25 13.69
N GLU A 15 -18.06 -13.49 14.69
CA GLU A 15 -19.36 -13.74 15.32
C GLU A 15 -20.49 -13.50 14.32
N SER A 16 -20.40 -12.42 13.55
CA SER A 16 -21.33 -12.10 12.47
C SER A 16 -21.39 -13.21 11.41
N GLN A 17 -20.24 -13.67 10.94
CA GLN A 17 -20.14 -14.74 9.94
C GLN A 17 -20.88 -16.00 10.45
N LYS A 18 -20.54 -16.46 11.65
CA LYS A 18 -21.15 -17.66 12.25
C LYS A 18 -22.67 -17.51 12.40
N TYR A 19 -23.13 -16.32 12.79
CA TYR A 19 -24.55 -16.02 12.91
C TYR A 19 -25.27 -16.16 11.57
N PHE A 20 -24.76 -15.55 10.50
CA PHE A 20 -25.38 -15.63 9.18
C PHE A 20 -25.26 -17.02 8.54
N GLU A 21 -24.18 -17.76 8.78
CA GLU A 21 -24.05 -19.16 8.35
C GLU A 21 -25.14 -20.04 8.98
N THR A 22 -25.34 -19.89 10.30
CA THR A 22 -26.39 -20.61 11.03
C THR A 22 -27.78 -20.23 10.51
N MET A 23 -28.04 -18.94 10.24
CA MET A 23 -29.31 -18.52 9.63
C MET A 23 -29.51 -19.15 8.25
N ARG A 24 -28.46 -19.21 7.42
CA ARG A 24 -28.56 -19.80 6.07
C ARG A 24 -28.89 -21.29 6.12
N GLU A 25 -28.30 -22.04 7.04
CA GLU A 25 -28.53 -23.48 7.21
C GLU A 25 -29.98 -23.81 7.59
N GLN A 26 -30.68 -22.89 8.25
CA GLN A 26 -32.06 -23.07 8.69
C GLN A 26 -33.10 -22.77 7.60
N MET A 27 -32.66 -22.26 6.43
CA MET A 27 -33.54 -21.82 5.36
C MET A 27 -33.48 -22.77 4.15
N ASN A 28 -34.64 -23.27 3.73
CA ASN A 28 -34.77 -24.16 2.57
C ASN A 28 -35.28 -23.46 1.30
N SER A 29 -35.57 -22.16 1.37
CA SER A 29 -35.99 -21.34 0.23
C SER A 29 -34.79 -20.64 -0.42
N ASP A 30 -34.97 -20.20 -1.67
CA ASP A 30 -34.09 -19.27 -2.38
C ASP A 30 -34.90 -18.00 -2.66
N ASP A 31 -35.29 -17.31 -1.59
CA ASP A 31 -36.05 -16.07 -1.63
C ASP A 31 -35.16 -14.84 -1.33
N ALA A 32 -35.79 -13.67 -1.22
CA ALA A 32 -35.09 -12.43 -0.99
C ALA A 32 -34.38 -12.35 0.37
N GLU A 33 -34.90 -13.00 1.41
CA GLU A 33 -34.27 -13.02 2.74
C GLU A 33 -32.94 -13.79 2.68
N VAL A 34 -32.90 -14.87 1.91
CA VAL A 34 -31.67 -15.63 1.64
C VAL A 34 -30.65 -14.79 0.88
N ALA A 35 -31.09 -13.92 -0.04
CA ALA A 35 -30.19 -13.00 -0.72
C ALA A 35 -29.55 -11.98 0.24
N ASP A 36 -30.31 -11.48 1.23
CA ASP A 36 -29.80 -10.58 2.26
C ASP A 36 -28.78 -11.26 3.18
N ILE A 37 -29.02 -12.53 3.53
CA ILE A 37 -28.06 -13.33 4.28
C ILE A 37 -26.76 -13.51 3.49
N TYR A 38 -26.84 -13.87 2.22
CA TYR A 38 -25.66 -13.98 1.36
C TYR A 38 -24.93 -12.65 1.21
N HIS A 39 -25.65 -11.53 1.07
CA HIS A 39 -25.03 -10.21 1.03
C HIS A 39 -24.24 -9.92 2.32
N ASN A 40 -24.84 -10.17 3.49
CA ASN A 40 -24.19 -9.92 4.77
C ASN A 40 -23.06 -10.92 5.07
N LEU A 41 -23.15 -12.17 4.61
CA LEU A 41 -22.00 -13.11 4.59
C LEU A 41 -20.87 -12.57 3.73
N GLY A 42 -21.20 -12.02 2.56
CA GLY A 42 -20.24 -11.34 1.68
C GLY A 42 -19.49 -10.24 2.42
N ARG A 43 -20.21 -9.37 3.15
CA ARG A 43 -19.62 -8.32 4.01
C ARG A 43 -18.73 -8.92 5.09
N ALA A 44 -19.20 -9.91 5.83
CA ALA A 44 -18.45 -10.55 6.91
C ALA A 44 -17.12 -11.17 6.42
N TYR A 45 -17.17 -11.91 5.30
CA TYR A 45 -15.98 -12.48 4.68
C TYR A 45 -15.04 -11.40 4.12
N GLY A 46 -15.60 -10.36 3.49
CA GLY A 46 -14.85 -9.22 2.98
C GLY A 46 -14.05 -8.50 4.07
N TYR A 47 -14.67 -8.17 5.21
CA TYR A 47 -13.98 -7.54 6.34
C TYR A 47 -12.91 -8.43 6.99
N LYS A 48 -13.03 -9.75 6.85
CA LYS A 48 -12.00 -10.71 7.27
C LYS A 48 -10.89 -10.90 6.23
N GLY A 49 -11.04 -10.32 5.05
CA GLY A 49 -10.10 -10.47 3.94
C GLY A 49 -10.25 -11.76 3.13
N ASP A 50 -11.28 -12.57 3.37
CA ASP A 50 -11.57 -13.73 2.50
C ASP A 50 -12.34 -13.25 1.27
N PHE A 51 -11.64 -12.55 0.38
CA PHE A 51 -12.24 -11.94 -0.80
C PHE A 51 -12.86 -12.96 -1.76
N LYS A 52 -12.32 -14.18 -1.81
CA LYS A 52 -12.90 -15.26 -2.60
C LYS A 52 -14.30 -15.61 -2.10
N LYS A 53 -14.45 -15.92 -0.81
CA LYS A 53 -15.77 -16.21 -0.24
C LYS A 53 -16.67 -14.99 -0.26
N ALA A 54 -16.14 -13.79 -0.08
CA ALA A 54 -16.91 -12.56 -0.18
C ALA A 54 -17.57 -12.45 -1.56
N LEU A 55 -16.79 -12.59 -2.64
CA LEU A 55 -17.30 -12.59 -4.02
C LEU A 55 -18.29 -13.73 -4.28
N GLU A 56 -18.03 -14.95 -3.80
CA GLU A 56 -18.96 -16.07 -3.95
C GLU A 56 -20.32 -15.74 -3.34
N ASN A 57 -20.34 -15.21 -2.11
CA ASN A 57 -21.57 -14.84 -1.41
C ASN A 57 -22.28 -13.65 -2.07
N PHE A 58 -21.56 -12.59 -2.44
CA PHE A 58 -22.16 -11.45 -3.14
C PHE A 58 -22.71 -11.83 -4.52
N ASN A 59 -22.05 -12.72 -5.26
CA ASN A 59 -22.56 -13.21 -6.54
C ASN A 59 -23.82 -14.05 -6.37
N ARG A 60 -23.93 -14.87 -5.30
CA ARG A 60 -25.18 -15.58 -4.96
C ARG A 60 -26.30 -14.60 -4.63
N ALA A 61 -26.01 -13.59 -3.81
CA ALA A 61 -26.98 -12.54 -3.49
C ALA A 61 -27.44 -11.78 -4.74
N TYR A 62 -26.51 -11.47 -5.64
CA TYR A 62 -26.79 -10.81 -6.92
C TYR A 62 -27.71 -11.65 -7.81
N ASP A 63 -27.40 -12.95 -7.96
CA ASP A 63 -28.17 -13.86 -8.80
C ASP A 63 -29.61 -14.05 -8.30
N LEU A 64 -29.79 -14.20 -6.98
CA LEU A 64 -31.11 -14.26 -6.35
C LEU A 64 -31.90 -12.95 -6.55
N ARG A 65 -31.29 -11.81 -6.19
CA ARG A 65 -31.92 -10.48 -6.34
C ARG A 65 -32.25 -10.14 -7.79
N SER A 66 -31.56 -10.73 -8.77
CA SER A 66 -31.83 -10.53 -10.20
C SER A 66 -33.00 -11.37 -10.74
N ARG A 67 -33.36 -12.47 -10.04
CA ARG A 67 -34.41 -13.42 -10.47
C ARG A 67 -35.75 -13.21 -9.77
N THR A 68 -35.74 -12.61 -8.58
CA THR A 68 -36.96 -12.37 -7.80
C THR A 68 -37.49 -10.95 -8.04
N PRO A 69 -38.83 -10.75 -8.11
CA PRO A 69 -39.43 -9.43 -7.99
C PRO A 69 -38.95 -8.77 -6.69
N VAL A 70 -38.45 -7.56 -6.84
CA VAL A 70 -37.67 -6.79 -5.88
C VAL A 70 -38.36 -6.65 -4.51
N THR A 71 -37.69 -6.99 -3.41
CA THR A 71 -38.16 -6.68 -2.03
C THR A 71 -37.79 -5.27 -1.57
N SER A 72 -36.72 -4.70 -2.14
CA SER A 72 -36.27 -3.32 -1.95
C SER A 72 -35.62 -2.81 -3.22
N ASP A 73 -36.10 -1.67 -3.72
CA ASP A 73 -35.68 -1.01 -4.97
C ASP A 73 -34.15 -0.85 -5.10
N TYR A 74 -33.42 -0.88 -3.99
CA TYR A 74 -31.98 -0.63 -3.91
C TYR A 74 -31.13 -1.83 -3.51
N ALA A 75 -31.72 -2.97 -3.16
CA ALA A 75 -30.97 -4.14 -2.74
C ALA A 75 -29.98 -4.64 -3.82
N LEU A 76 -30.39 -4.67 -5.08
CA LEU A 76 -29.51 -5.10 -6.17
C LEU A 76 -28.35 -4.10 -6.41
N PRO A 77 -28.59 -2.76 -6.49
CA PRO A 77 -27.53 -1.76 -6.46
C PRO A 77 -26.56 -1.88 -5.27
N ASP A 78 -27.05 -2.17 -4.07
CA ASP A 78 -26.19 -2.31 -2.87
C ASP A 78 -25.26 -3.53 -2.97
N THR A 79 -25.73 -4.64 -3.53
CA THR A 79 -24.85 -5.79 -3.83
C THR A 79 -23.81 -5.44 -4.87
N LEU A 80 -24.17 -4.70 -5.93
CA LEU A 80 -23.21 -4.25 -6.93
C LEU A 80 -22.15 -3.32 -6.31
N ASN A 81 -22.56 -2.38 -5.46
CA ASN A 81 -21.63 -1.56 -4.69
C ASN A 81 -20.70 -2.42 -3.84
N SER A 82 -21.23 -3.43 -3.13
CA SER A 82 -20.40 -4.29 -2.29
C SER A 82 -19.43 -5.16 -3.09
N LEU A 83 -19.84 -5.70 -4.25
CA LEU A 83 -18.94 -6.35 -5.20
C LEU A 83 -17.84 -5.40 -5.67
N GLY A 84 -18.19 -4.15 -5.98
CA GLY A 84 -17.25 -3.11 -6.37
C GLY A 84 -16.21 -2.85 -5.29
N VAL A 85 -16.61 -2.80 -4.02
CA VAL A 85 -15.68 -2.65 -2.88
C VAL A 85 -14.68 -3.80 -2.84
N ILE A 86 -15.13 -5.05 -2.94
CA ILE A 86 -14.21 -6.20 -2.92
C ILE A 86 -13.24 -6.18 -4.10
N TYR A 87 -13.70 -5.89 -5.32
CA TYR A 87 -12.79 -5.73 -6.46
C TYR A 87 -11.79 -4.59 -6.25
N GLY A 88 -12.21 -3.49 -5.61
CA GLY A 88 -11.32 -2.37 -5.26
C GLY A 88 -10.23 -2.77 -4.27
N GLU A 89 -10.60 -3.49 -3.20
CA GLU A 89 -9.66 -4.03 -2.21
C GLU A 89 -8.68 -5.05 -2.82
N GLN A 90 -9.10 -5.77 -3.87
CA GLN A 90 -8.23 -6.66 -4.64
C GLN A 90 -7.36 -5.93 -5.67
N GLY A 91 -7.51 -4.61 -5.86
CA GLY A 91 -6.78 -3.84 -6.89
C GLY A 91 -7.34 -3.99 -8.30
N GLU A 92 -8.48 -4.67 -8.49
CA GLU A 92 -9.14 -4.81 -9.77
C GLU A 92 -10.01 -3.58 -10.08
N TYR A 93 -9.36 -2.41 -10.17
CA TYR A 93 -10.04 -1.10 -10.19
C TYR A 93 -11.04 -0.92 -11.34
N ASP A 94 -10.77 -1.48 -12.51
CA ASP A 94 -11.71 -1.40 -13.63
C ASP A 94 -12.97 -2.24 -13.41
N LYS A 95 -12.83 -3.43 -12.77
CA LYS A 95 -14.00 -4.23 -12.39
C LYS A 95 -14.79 -3.53 -11.29
N ALA A 96 -14.10 -2.94 -10.30
CA ALA A 96 -14.72 -2.15 -9.25
C ALA A 96 -15.53 -0.97 -9.82
N LYS A 97 -14.89 -0.15 -10.66
CA LYS A 97 -15.52 0.98 -11.34
C LYS A 97 -16.73 0.56 -12.16
N LYS A 98 -16.64 -0.56 -12.88
CA LYS A 98 -17.78 -1.10 -13.63
C LYS A 98 -18.97 -1.40 -12.71
N ARG A 99 -18.76 -2.08 -11.58
CA ARG A 99 -19.86 -2.40 -10.65
C ARG A 99 -20.49 -1.17 -10.03
N PHE A 100 -19.70 -0.15 -9.69
CA PHE A 100 -20.22 1.12 -9.19
C PHE A 100 -21.05 1.87 -10.24
N ASN A 101 -20.61 1.87 -11.51
CA ASN A 101 -21.37 2.46 -12.61
C ASN A 101 -22.64 1.69 -12.94
N ASP A 102 -22.61 0.34 -12.87
CA ASP A 102 -23.80 -0.49 -13.03
C ASP A 102 -24.83 -0.14 -11.94
N ALA A 103 -24.39 -0.05 -10.67
CA ALA A 103 -25.25 0.34 -9.55
C ALA A 103 -25.82 1.76 -9.72
N LEU A 104 -24.97 2.73 -10.09
CA LEU A 104 -25.39 4.12 -10.34
C LEU A 104 -26.46 4.19 -11.44
N THR A 105 -26.21 3.54 -12.58
CA THR A 105 -27.13 3.52 -13.72
C THR A 105 -28.48 2.94 -13.34
N MET A 106 -28.50 1.85 -12.58
CA MET A 106 -29.74 1.23 -12.09
C MET A 106 -30.54 2.19 -11.21
N VAL A 107 -29.87 2.86 -10.27
CA VAL A 107 -30.52 3.82 -9.36
C VAL A 107 -31.05 5.03 -10.11
N GLU A 108 -30.31 5.55 -11.09
CA GLU A 108 -30.69 6.70 -11.90
C GLU A 108 -31.92 6.41 -12.78
N GLN A 109 -31.97 5.22 -13.39
CA GLN A 109 -33.07 4.79 -14.24
C GLN A 109 -34.33 4.40 -13.44
N HIS A 110 -34.17 4.05 -12.16
CA HIS A 110 -35.29 3.68 -11.31
C HIS A 110 -36.26 4.86 -11.11
N GLN A 111 -37.53 4.64 -11.45
CA GLN A 111 -38.60 5.63 -11.25
C GLN A 111 -39.24 5.38 -9.88
N THR A 112 -39.08 6.33 -8.97
CA THR A 112 -39.64 6.25 -7.61
C THR A 112 -40.13 7.62 -7.15
N SER A 113 -41.14 7.62 -6.28
CA SER A 113 -41.57 8.82 -5.54
C SER A 113 -40.65 9.13 -4.35
N ASP A 114 -39.83 8.17 -3.90
CA ASP A 114 -38.85 8.38 -2.84
C ASP A 114 -37.55 9.00 -3.40
N THR A 115 -37.63 10.30 -3.67
CA THR A 115 -36.48 11.08 -4.17
C THR A 115 -35.33 11.07 -3.18
N LYS A 116 -35.60 11.02 -1.86
CA LYS A 116 -34.55 11.06 -0.83
C LYS A 116 -33.70 9.80 -0.89
N SER A 117 -34.31 8.62 -0.84
CA SER A 117 -33.57 7.36 -0.90
C SER A 117 -32.78 7.23 -2.20
N LYS A 118 -33.38 7.60 -3.34
CA LYS A 118 -32.69 7.62 -4.64
C LYS A 118 -31.40 8.45 -4.59
N VAL A 119 -31.48 9.69 -4.10
CA VAL A 119 -30.32 10.59 -4.04
C VAL A 119 -29.23 10.07 -3.09
N LEU A 120 -29.61 9.44 -1.97
CA LEU A 120 -28.64 8.85 -1.04
C LEU A 120 -27.87 7.67 -1.66
N HIS A 121 -28.53 6.83 -2.46
CA HIS A 121 -27.87 5.74 -3.19
C HIS A 121 -26.97 6.26 -4.31
N ILE A 122 -27.39 7.29 -5.07
CA ILE A 122 -26.53 7.98 -6.04
C ILE A 122 -25.28 8.54 -5.35
N ALA A 123 -25.45 9.19 -4.19
CA ALA A 123 -24.34 9.73 -3.43
C ALA A 123 -23.39 8.64 -2.92
N GLN A 124 -23.89 7.46 -2.57
CA GLN A 124 -23.04 6.31 -2.21
C GLN A 124 -22.20 5.86 -3.41
N SER A 125 -22.80 5.70 -4.58
CA SER A 125 -22.07 5.33 -5.80
C SER A 125 -21.00 6.37 -6.17
N HIS A 126 -21.31 7.67 -6.06
CA HIS A 126 -20.30 8.72 -6.23
C HIS A 126 -19.16 8.62 -5.21
N SER A 127 -19.46 8.34 -3.93
CA SER A 127 -18.42 8.16 -2.91
C SER A 127 -17.51 6.98 -3.25
N ASN A 128 -18.08 5.87 -3.70
CA ASN A 128 -17.34 4.68 -4.10
C ASN A 128 -16.47 4.91 -5.34
N LEU A 129 -17.00 5.61 -6.35
CA LEU A 129 -16.21 6.03 -7.52
C LEU A 129 -15.06 6.95 -7.11
N GLY A 130 -15.31 7.91 -6.21
CA GLY A 130 -14.29 8.79 -5.65
C GLY A 130 -13.15 8.00 -5.00
N TRP A 131 -13.49 6.97 -4.22
CA TRP A 131 -12.51 6.08 -3.60
C TRP A 131 -11.66 5.32 -4.62
N ILE A 132 -12.25 4.76 -5.69
CA ILE A 132 -11.46 4.09 -6.74
C ILE A 132 -10.55 5.07 -7.48
N HIS A 133 -11.04 6.27 -7.79
CA HIS A 133 -10.20 7.30 -8.39
C HIS A 133 -9.04 7.71 -7.46
N PHE A 134 -9.27 7.75 -6.14
CA PHE A 134 -8.21 7.99 -5.16
C PHE A 134 -7.16 6.87 -5.18
N LEU A 135 -7.58 5.60 -5.19
CA LEU A 135 -6.66 4.45 -5.25
C LEU A 135 -5.81 4.41 -6.53
N LYS A 136 -6.35 4.91 -7.64
CA LYS A 136 -5.61 5.06 -8.91
C LYS A 136 -4.65 6.27 -8.96
N GLY A 137 -4.62 7.10 -7.91
CA GLY A 137 -3.85 8.35 -7.88
C GLY A 137 -4.50 9.49 -8.68
N GLU A 138 -5.74 9.33 -9.14
CA GLU A 138 -6.49 10.31 -9.93
C GLU A 138 -7.20 11.32 -8.99
N TYR A 139 -6.41 11.99 -8.13
CA TYR A 139 -6.90 12.74 -6.97
C TYR A 139 -7.90 13.86 -7.31
N GLN A 140 -7.74 14.55 -8.45
CA GLN A 140 -8.69 15.60 -8.84
C GLN A 140 -10.07 15.03 -9.19
N GLN A 141 -10.11 13.86 -9.84
CA GLN A 141 -11.37 13.18 -10.15
C GLN A 141 -12.01 12.65 -8.86
N ALA A 142 -11.20 12.08 -7.97
CA ALA A 142 -11.64 11.63 -6.65
C ALA A 142 -12.32 12.76 -5.85
N LEU A 143 -11.68 13.94 -5.81
CA LEU A 143 -12.23 15.12 -5.14
C LEU A 143 -13.59 15.52 -5.73
N GLY A 144 -13.72 15.54 -7.06
CA GLY A 144 -14.97 15.85 -7.74
C GLY A 144 -16.12 14.91 -7.34
N PHE A 145 -15.86 13.60 -7.34
CA PHE A 145 -16.86 12.60 -6.95
C PHE A 145 -17.24 12.69 -5.46
N HIS A 146 -16.28 12.85 -4.56
CA HIS A 146 -16.60 13.00 -3.13
C HIS A 146 -17.36 14.30 -2.85
N GLN A 147 -17.09 15.38 -3.58
CA GLN A 147 -17.85 16.63 -3.47
C GLN A 147 -19.27 16.50 -4.02
N GLN A 148 -19.46 15.81 -5.14
CA GLN A 148 -20.80 15.48 -5.66
C GLN A 148 -21.60 14.68 -4.64
N SER A 149 -21.01 13.62 -4.08
CA SER A 149 -21.61 12.82 -3.01
C SER A 149 -22.00 13.66 -1.79
N LEU A 150 -21.09 14.54 -1.32
CA LEU A 150 -21.34 15.43 -0.19
C LEU A 150 -22.51 16.37 -0.48
N ASN A 151 -22.51 17.04 -1.63
CA ASN A 151 -23.55 18.00 -2.02
C ASN A 151 -24.92 17.33 -2.12
N SER A 152 -25.00 16.13 -2.71
CA SER A 152 -26.23 15.33 -2.78
C SER A 152 -26.76 14.96 -1.40
N ARG A 153 -25.88 14.55 -0.47
CA ARG A 153 -26.27 14.22 0.91
C ARG A 153 -26.75 15.45 1.68
N LYS A 154 -26.03 16.58 1.58
CA LYS A 154 -26.40 17.85 2.24
C LYS A 154 -27.76 18.40 1.82
N GLN A 155 -28.25 18.06 0.64
CA GLN A 155 -29.57 18.49 0.18
C GLN A 155 -30.71 17.90 1.04
N PHE A 156 -30.53 16.71 1.61
CA PHE A 156 -31.60 15.96 2.30
C PHE A 156 -31.28 15.60 3.76
N LEU A 157 -30.03 15.77 4.17
CA LEU A 157 -29.53 15.44 5.50
C LEU A 157 -29.16 16.74 6.23
N GLY A 158 -29.39 16.78 7.54
CA GLY A 158 -28.88 17.87 8.37
C GLY A 158 -27.35 17.86 8.41
N ASP A 159 -26.73 19.02 8.71
CA ASP A 159 -25.27 19.19 8.70
C ASP A 159 -24.53 18.26 9.68
N ASP A 160 -25.21 17.74 10.70
CA ASP A 160 -24.66 16.82 11.70
C ASP A 160 -24.89 15.34 11.37
N PHE A 161 -25.36 15.00 10.16
CA PHE A 161 -25.65 13.60 9.82
C PHE A 161 -24.37 12.78 9.62
N LEU A 162 -24.29 11.61 10.25
CA LEU A 162 -23.06 10.80 10.32
C LEU A 162 -22.43 10.48 8.95
N LEU A 163 -23.23 10.23 7.91
CA LEU A 163 -22.70 9.97 6.56
C LEU A 163 -21.90 11.15 5.97
N LEU A 164 -22.16 12.38 6.42
CA LEU A 164 -21.38 13.54 5.99
C LEU A 164 -19.95 13.46 6.52
N ALA A 165 -19.73 12.87 7.70
CA ALA A 165 -18.40 12.71 8.27
C ALA A 165 -17.48 11.86 7.39
N ASP A 166 -18.03 10.83 6.74
CA ASP A 166 -17.26 9.97 5.81
C ASP A 166 -16.90 10.72 4.52
N ASN A 167 -17.79 11.57 4.00
CA ASN A 167 -17.48 12.46 2.88
C ASN A 167 -16.35 13.44 3.24
N TYR A 168 -16.47 14.13 4.37
CA TYR A 168 -15.45 15.05 4.84
C TYR A 168 -14.10 14.35 5.05
N SER A 169 -14.11 13.13 5.61
CA SER A 169 -12.88 12.33 5.76
C SER A 169 -12.27 11.95 4.43
N SER A 170 -13.08 11.58 3.45
CA SER A 170 -12.62 11.20 2.10
C SER A 170 -12.05 12.41 1.34
N ILE A 171 -12.71 13.56 1.43
CA ILE A 171 -12.21 14.84 0.88
C ILE A 171 -10.90 15.22 1.55
N GLY A 172 -10.82 15.10 2.88
CA GLY A 172 -9.60 15.35 3.65
C GLY A 172 -8.44 14.44 3.20
N ALA A 173 -8.71 13.16 2.95
CA ALA A 173 -7.71 12.21 2.45
C ALA A 173 -7.20 12.58 1.06
N VAL A 174 -8.09 12.98 0.14
CA VAL A 174 -7.71 13.46 -1.19
C VAL A 174 -6.86 14.73 -1.10
N GLN A 175 -7.26 15.68 -0.25
CA GLN A 175 -6.51 16.94 -0.05
C GLN A 175 -5.14 16.70 0.60
N HIS A 176 -5.05 15.76 1.54
CA HIS A 176 -3.80 15.32 2.14
C HIS A 176 -2.86 14.77 1.07
N ALA A 177 -3.33 13.85 0.21
CA ALA A 177 -2.55 13.31 -0.90
C ALA A 177 -2.11 14.37 -1.94
N LEU A 178 -2.85 15.48 -2.04
CA LEU A 178 -2.49 16.64 -2.87
C LEU A 178 -1.54 17.63 -2.17
N GLY A 179 -1.09 17.35 -0.94
CA GLY A 179 -0.24 18.24 -0.13
C GLY A 179 -0.98 19.47 0.44
N GLN A 180 -2.31 19.50 0.38
CA GLN A 180 -3.13 20.61 0.87
C GLN A 180 -3.48 20.43 2.35
N PHE A 181 -2.45 20.42 3.20
CA PHE A 181 -2.56 20.03 4.61
C PHE A 181 -3.57 20.86 5.42
N ASP A 182 -3.63 22.18 5.22
CA ASP A 182 -4.58 23.04 5.93
C ASP A 182 -6.04 22.68 5.63
N LYS A 183 -6.36 22.46 4.34
CA LYS A 183 -7.70 22.05 3.91
C LYS A 183 -8.04 20.64 4.38
N ALA A 184 -7.05 19.74 4.35
CA ALA A 184 -7.23 18.38 4.85
C ALA A 184 -7.59 18.40 6.34
N MET A 185 -6.87 19.19 7.14
CA MET A 185 -7.15 19.39 8.56
C MET A 185 -8.54 19.99 8.80
N GLU A 186 -8.95 21.00 8.03
CA GLU A 186 -10.30 21.57 8.10
C GLU A 186 -11.38 20.49 7.90
N ASN A 187 -11.25 19.70 6.83
CA ASN A 187 -12.22 18.65 6.52
C ASN A 187 -12.21 17.52 7.57
N TYR A 188 -11.03 17.08 8.04
CA TYR A 188 -10.95 16.10 9.12
C TYR A 188 -11.59 16.61 10.41
N ASN A 189 -11.39 17.87 10.78
CA ASN A 189 -11.98 18.47 11.97
C ASN A 189 -13.51 18.57 11.87
N ILE A 190 -14.06 18.89 10.70
CA ILE A 190 -15.52 18.87 10.48
C ILE A 190 -16.06 17.45 10.66
N GLY A 191 -15.44 16.46 10.00
CA GLY A 191 -15.82 15.06 10.15
C GLY A 191 -15.68 14.55 11.58
N PHE A 192 -14.66 15.02 12.31
CA PHE A 192 -14.44 14.69 13.70
C PHE A 192 -15.59 15.17 14.59
N LYS A 193 -15.96 16.44 14.45
CA LYS A 193 -17.04 17.07 15.22
C LYS A 193 -18.37 16.33 15.00
N ILE A 194 -18.70 16.00 13.76
CA ILE A 194 -19.90 15.23 13.42
C ILE A 194 -19.87 13.86 14.11
N ARG A 195 -18.74 13.14 14.08
CA ARG A 195 -18.61 11.84 14.76
C ARG A 195 -18.73 11.97 16.27
N GLN A 196 -18.12 12.98 16.89
CA GLN A 196 -18.22 13.20 18.34
C GLN A 196 -19.65 13.53 18.80
N LEU A 197 -20.45 14.20 17.97
CA LEU A 197 -21.85 14.50 18.26
C LEU A 197 -22.75 13.26 18.18
N ASN A 198 -22.42 12.28 17.34
CA ASN A 198 -23.32 11.17 17.01
C ASN A 198 -22.87 9.79 17.53
N LEU A 199 -21.62 9.65 17.98
CA LEU A 199 -21.04 8.36 18.35
C LEU A 199 -20.43 8.39 19.76
N PRO A 200 -20.40 7.25 20.48
CA PRO A 200 -19.64 7.10 21.72
C PRO A 200 -18.16 7.46 21.52
N SER A 201 -17.52 8.00 22.55
CA SER A 201 -16.12 8.45 22.47
C SER A 201 -15.11 7.34 22.19
N ASP A 202 -15.47 6.08 22.42
CA ASP A 202 -14.65 4.91 22.11
C ASP A 202 -15.04 4.21 20.80
N HIS A 203 -15.88 4.83 19.96
CA HIS A 203 -16.24 4.26 18.67
C HIS A 203 -15.03 4.19 17.72
N PRO A 204 -14.75 3.06 17.05
CA PRO A 204 -13.56 2.88 16.20
C PRO A 204 -13.39 3.93 15.08
N SER A 205 -14.48 4.51 14.57
CA SER A 205 -14.41 5.57 13.55
C SER A 205 -13.80 6.88 14.07
N ILE A 206 -13.84 7.13 15.38
CA ILE A 206 -13.13 8.26 16.00
C ILE A 206 -11.61 8.03 15.92
N ALA A 207 -11.14 6.80 16.17
CA ALA A 207 -9.72 6.48 16.05
C ALA A 207 -9.18 6.68 14.63
N SER A 208 -10.00 6.41 13.60
CA SER A 208 -9.60 6.63 12.21
C SER A 208 -9.35 8.11 11.90
N ILE A 209 -10.08 9.04 12.54
CA ILE A 209 -9.80 10.48 12.41
C ILE A 209 -8.53 10.88 13.12
N TYR A 210 -8.33 10.42 14.36
CA TYR A 210 -7.08 10.66 15.07
C TYR A 210 -5.87 10.17 14.26
N GLN A 211 -5.97 9.00 13.64
CA GLN A 211 -4.91 8.51 12.77
C GLN A 211 -4.73 9.37 11.50
N ALA A 212 -5.81 9.85 10.88
CA ALA A 212 -5.73 10.70 9.70
C ALA A 212 -5.10 12.08 10.02
N ILE A 213 -5.48 12.69 11.14
CA ILE A 213 -4.87 13.92 11.65
C ILE A 213 -3.39 13.68 11.99
N GLY A 214 -3.08 12.59 12.70
CA GLY A 214 -1.72 12.20 13.01
C GLY A 214 -0.83 12.06 11.77
N ALA A 215 -1.36 11.53 10.67
CA ALA A 215 -0.65 11.44 9.39
C ALA A 215 -0.31 12.82 8.83
N VAL A 216 -1.25 13.77 8.86
CA VAL A 216 -0.99 15.14 8.41
C VAL A 216 0.10 15.80 9.27
N HIS A 217 0.06 15.62 10.59
CA HIS A 217 1.08 16.15 11.49
C HIS A 217 2.45 15.50 11.23
N HIS A 218 2.50 14.19 10.98
CA HIS A 218 3.72 13.46 10.64
C HIS A 218 4.34 14.00 9.35
N GLU A 219 3.58 14.11 8.25
CA GLU A 219 4.07 14.65 6.98
C GLU A 219 4.46 16.14 7.07
N SER A 220 3.85 16.89 8.00
CA SER A 220 4.21 18.27 8.29
C SER A 220 5.43 18.43 9.23
N GLY A 221 6.07 17.33 9.65
CA GLY A 221 7.22 17.32 10.57
C GLY A 221 6.88 17.61 12.04
N ARG A 222 5.59 17.68 12.40
CA ARG A 222 5.11 17.87 13.78
C ARG A 222 4.97 16.52 14.48
N TYR A 223 6.12 15.92 14.79
CA TYR A 223 6.18 14.53 15.26
C TYR A 223 5.50 14.31 16.62
N ASP A 224 5.61 15.24 17.56
CA ASP A 224 4.99 15.10 18.89
C ASP A 224 3.46 15.08 18.78
N ASP A 225 2.88 16.00 18.02
CA ASP A 225 1.43 16.01 17.75
C ASP A 225 0.98 14.73 17.04
N ALA A 226 1.78 14.22 16.10
CA ALA A 226 1.48 12.98 15.38
C ALA A 226 1.44 11.80 16.35
N LEU A 227 2.44 11.68 17.24
CA LEU A 227 2.51 10.63 18.26
C LEU A 227 1.32 10.71 19.23
N GLU A 228 0.94 11.90 19.68
CA GLU A 228 -0.23 12.11 20.57
C GLU A 228 -1.53 11.63 19.90
N ASN A 229 -1.77 12.05 18.66
CA ASN A 229 -2.93 11.64 17.88
C ASN A 229 -2.94 10.11 17.64
N TYR A 230 -1.81 9.52 17.27
CA TYR A 230 -1.72 8.06 17.12
C TYR A 230 -1.94 7.33 18.44
N LYS A 231 -1.52 7.89 19.57
CA LYS A 231 -1.78 7.30 20.90
C LYS A 231 -3.29 7.27 21.22
N HIS A 232 -4.01 8.35 20.94
CA HIS A 232 -5.47 8.37 21.06
C HIS A 232 -6.14 7.33 20.15
N ALA A 233 -5.70 7.22 18.90
CA ALA A 233 -6.20 6.19 17.99
C ALA A 233 -5.93 4.77 18.51
N LEU A 234 -4.75 4.55 19.09
CA LEU A 234 -4.33 3.27 19.66
C LEU A 234 -5.22 2.87 20.84
N ASP A 235 -5.43 3.78 21.79
CA ASP A 235 -6.21 3.53 23.00
C ASP A 235 -7.67 3.19 22.66
N ILE A 236 -8.28 3.95 21.73
CA ILE A 236 -9.65 3.71 21.29
C ILE A 236 -9.78 2.35 20.60
N ARG A 237 -8.89 2.03 19.65
CA ARG A 237 -8.96 0.74 18.93
C ARG A 237 -8.70 -0.45 19.83
N ALA A 238 -7.72 -0.36 20.72
CA ALA A 238 -7.41 -1.42 21.66
C ALA A 238 -8.59 -1.69 22.62
N LYS A 239 -9.27 -0.62 23.08
CA LYS A 239 -10.46 -0.74 23.94
C LYS A 239 -11.66 -1.31 23.19
N ALA A 240 -11.93 -0.82 21.98
CA ALA A 240 -13.16 -1.16 21.24
C ALA A 240 -13.09 -2.53 20.54
N LEU A 241 -11.92 -2.88 19.97
CA LEU A 241 -11.75 -4.05 19.11
C LEU A 241 -10.85 -5.13 19.74
N GLY A 242 -10.18 -4.79 20.84
CA GLY A 242 -9.20 -5.63 21.51
C GLY A 242 -7.76 -5.34 21.08
N PRO A 243 -6.77 -5.64 21.93
CA PRO A 243 -5.37 -5.23 21.74
C PRO A 243 -4.65 -5.95 20.60
N ASN A 244 -5.21 -7.06 20.10
CA ASN A 244 -4.65 -7.83 19.01
C ASN A 244 -5.40 -7.60 17.69
N HIS A 245 -6.33 -6.66 17.60
CA HIS A 245 -7.02 -6.42 16.33
C HIS A 245 -6.07 -5.83 15.26
N SER A 246 -6.23 -6.19 13.98
CA SER A 246 -5.36 -5.71 12.90
C SER A 246 -5.28 -4.18 12.79
N SER A 247 -6.37 -3.48 13.08
CA SER A 247 -6.40 -2.01 13.11
C SER A 247 -5.51 -1.39 14.20
N VAL A 248 -5.17 -2.14 15.26
CA VAL A 248 -4.18 -1.74 16.28
C VAL A 248 -2.77 -1.83 15.70
N ALA A 249 -2.47 -2.88 14.93
CA ALA A 249 -1.19 -3.02 14.24
C ALA A 249 -0.90 -1.84 13.29
N THR A 250 -1.92 -1.37 12.57
CA THR A 250 -1.79 -0.21 11.68
C THR A 250 -1.34 1.05 12.44
N VAL A 251 -1.83 1.27 13.67
CA VAL A 251 -1.42 2.42 14.47
C VAL A 251 0.03 2.27 14.95
N TYR A 252 0.42 1.07 15.41
CA TYR A 252 1.82 0.80 15.75
C TYR A 252 2.77 1.06 14.57
N LYS A 253 2.38 0.67 13.35
CA LYS A 253 3.15 0.99 12.14
C LYS A 253 3.27 2.50 11.93
N SER A 254 2.19 3.26 12.08
CA SER A 254 2.23 4.72 11.98
C SER A 254 3.15 5.36 13.02
N ILE A 255 3.11 4.91 14.28
CA ILE A 255 4.02 5.36 15.35
C ILE A 255 5.48 5.01 15.01
N GLY A 256 5.73 3.79 14.50
CA GLY A 256 7.06 3.37 14.06
C GLY A 256 7.61 4.24 12.93
N GLY A 257 6.75 4.69 12.01
CA GLY A 257 7.10 5.64 10.94
C GLY A 257 7.61 6.98 11.48
N VAL A 258 6.93 7.53 12.49
CA VAL A 258 7.36 8.78 13.13
C VAL A 258 8.75 8.62 13.77
N TYR A 259 8.96 7.57 14.55
CA TYR A 259 10.26 7.30 15.16
C TYR A 259 11.36 7.04 14.13
N LEU A 260 11.03 6.42 12.99
CA LEU A 260 11.98 6.21 11.91
C LEU A 260 12.49 7.54 11.33
N ASP A 261 11.59 8.50 11.12
CA ASP A 261 11.94 9.82 10.57
C ASP A 261 12.63 10.74 11.59
N GLN A 262 12.41 10.51 12.89
CA GLN A 262 13.18 11.12 13.97
C GLN A 262 14.59 10.51 14.13
N GLY A 263 14.89 9.38 13.49
CA GLY A 263 16.15 8.64 13.67
C GLY A 263 16.18 7.78 14.94
N GLU A 264 15.06 7.65 15.65
CA GLU A 264 14.92 6.81 16.85
C GLU A 264 14.69 5.34 16.48
N TYR A 265 15.69 4.75 15.84
CA TYR A 265 15.59 3.41 15.23
C TYR A 265 15.21 2.29 16.20
N GLY A 266 15.65 2.36 17.47
CA GLY A 266 15.28 1.39 18.49
C GLY A 266 13.78 1.43 18.87
N GLN A 267 13.18 2.63 18.91
CA GLN A 267 11.75 2.77 19.13
C GLN A 267 10.97 2.32 17.89
N ALA A 268 11.41 2.73 16.70
CA ALA A 268 10.81 2.29 15.44
C ALA A 268 10.76 0.75 15.33
N LEU A 269 11.87 0.07 15.63
CA LEU A 269 11.94 -1.40 15.65
C LEU A 269 10.89 -2.00 16.58
N LYS A 270 10.80 -1.49 17.81
CA LYS A 270 9.85 -1.98 18.82
C LYS A 270 8.41 -1.87 18.32
N GLN A 271 8.04 -0.75 17.69
CA GLN A 271 6.68 -0.55 17.19
C GLN A 271 6.39 -1.42 15.96
N TYR A 272 7.32 -1.51 15.00
CA TYR A 272 7.15 -2.36 13.82
C TYR A 272 7.08 -3.85 14.18
N MET A 273 7.89 -4.31 15.13
CA MET A 273 7.79 -5.68 15.65
C MET A 273 6.44 -5.93 16.31
N ARG A 274 5.93 -4.97 17.10
CA ARG A 274 4.61 -5.11 17.72
C ARG A 274 3.48 -5.19 16.70
N ALA A 275 3.55 -4.38 15.64
CA ALA A 275 2.61 -4.45 14.52
C ALA A 275 2.67 -5.82 13.82
N LEU A 276 3.88 -6.32 13.54
CA LEU A 276 4.09 -7.63 12.92
C LEU A 276 3.51 -8.76 13.77
N GLU A 277 3.76 -8.76 15.08
CA GLU A 277 3.24 -9.75 16.04
C GLU A 277 1.72 -9.83 15.96
N ILE A 278 1.04 -8.68 15.97
CA ILE A 278 -0.42 -8.60 15.88
C ILE A 278 -0.93 -9.10 14.53
N CYS A 279 -0.31 -8.69 13.42
CA CYS A 279 -0.69 -9.12 12.07
C CYS A 279 -0.56 -10.64 11.90
N VAL A 280 0.56 -11.23 12.35
CA VAL A 280 0.78 -12.68 12.30
C VAL A 280 -0.26 -13.44 13.13
N LEU A 281 -0.57 -12.95 14.33
CA LEU A 281 -1.55 -13.57 15.22
C LEU A 281 -3.00 -13.55 14.66
N THR A 282 -3.38 -12.51 13.91
CA THR A 282 -4.80 -12.28 13.57
C THR A 282 -5.18 -12.46 12.11
N LEU A 283 -4.27 -12.17 11.19
CA LEU A 283 -4.55 -12.19 9.76
C LEU A 283 -3.87 -13.36 9.05
N SER A 284 -3.05 -14.14 9.78
CA SER A 284 -2.09 -15.14 9.28
C SER A 284 -0.84 -14.52 8.64
N GLU A 285 0.21 -15.34 8.53
CA GLU A 285 1.51 -14.94 7.96
C GLU A 285 1.42 -14.50 6.49
N SER A 286 0.39 -14.94 5.75
CA SER A 286 0.25 -14.73 4.31
C SER A 286 -0.61 -13.53 3.93
N TYR A 287 -1.06 -12.72 4.88
CA TYR A 287 -1.93 -11.59 4.60
C TYR A 287 -1.15 -10.32 4.18
N PRO A 288 -1.65 -9.50 3.24
CA PRO A 288 -0.95 -8.30 2.77
C PRO A 288 -0.47 -7.34 3.87
N SER A 289 -1.26 -7.14 4.94
CA SER A 289 -0.87 -6.30 6.08
C SER A 289 0.35 -6.82 6.85
N THR A 290 0.59 -8.14 6.83
CA THR A 290 1.82 -8.75 7.34
C THR A 290 3.00 -8.39 6.44
N GLY A 291 2.80 -8.41 5.12
CA GLY A 291 3.79 -7.95 4.14
C GLY A 291 4.17 -6.48 4.33
N ASP A 292 3.20 -5.61 4.59
CA ASP A 292 3.44 -4.19 4.94
C ASP A 292 4.36 -4.02 6.16
N CYS A 293 4.21 -4.88 7.18
CA CYS A 293 5.05 -4.81 8.37
C CYS A 293 6.49 -5.20 8.06
N TYR A 294 6.69 -6.25 7.24
CA TYR A 294 8.01 -6.61 6.74
C TYR A 294 8.62 -5.49 5.90
N HIS A 295 7.84 -4.82 5.05
CA HIS A 295 8.32 -3.67 4.30
C HIS A 295 8.80 -2.54 5.22
N SER A 296 8.05 -2.20 6.27
CA SER A 296 8.48 -1.21 7.28
C SER A 296 9.76 -1.61 8.02
N LEU A 297 9.96 -2.90 8.31
CA LEU A 297 11.22 -3.40 8.85
C LEU A 297 12.37 -3.28 7.85
N GLY A 298 12.11 -3.51 6.56
CA GLY A 298 13.08 -3.28 5.48
C GLY A 298 13.55 -1.82 5.42
N MET A 299 12.60 -0.87 5.48
CA MET A 299 12.90 0.57 5.53
C MET A 299 13.77 0.94 6.74
N LEU A 300 13.48 0.34 7.90
CA LEU A 300 14.25 0.55 9.10
C LEU A 300 15.70 0.06 8.95
N CYS A 301 15.90 -1.15 8.42
CA CYS A 301 17.22 -1.69 8.16
C CYS A 301 17.99 -0.83 7.15
N GLU A 302 17.32 -0.35 6.09
CA GLU A 302 17.92 0.55 5.10
C GLU A 302 18.39 1.87 5.74
N ARG A 303 17.56 2.50 6.58
CA ARG A 303 17.91 3.73 7.31
C ARG A 303 19.09 3.52 8.28
N GLN A 304 19.29 2.30 8.76
CA GLN A 304 20.46 1.90 9.56
C GLN A 304 21.67 1.47 8.72
N ASN A 305 21.59 1.48 7.39
CA ASN A 305 22.59 0.93 6.46
C ASN A 305 22.80 -0.60 6.57
N HIS A 306 21.83 -1.33 7.12
CA HIS A 306 21.81 -2.80 7.18
C HIS A 306 21.13 -3.37 5.94
N PHE A 307 21.73 -3.11 4.78
CA PHE A 307 21.06 -3.40 3.50
C PHE A 307 20.80 -4.89 3.23
N GLU A 308 21.67 -5.78 3.69
CA GLU A 308 21.47 -7.24 3.54
C GLU A 308 20.21 -7.72 4.29
N GLU A 309 19.91 -7.14 5.46
CA GLU A 309 18.70 -7.42 6.22
C GLU A 309 17.47 -6.74 5.60
N ALA A 310 17.64 -5.52 5.09
CA ALA A 310 16.59 -4.79 4.40
C ALA A 310 16.04 -5.60 3.20
N VAL A 311 16.94 -6.16 2.38
CA VAL A 311 16.58 -7.01 1.24
C VAL A 311 15.78 -8.23 1.67
N LYS A 312 16.18 -8.93 2.74
CA LYS A 312 15.43 -10.09 3.25
C LYS A 312 14.00 -9.71 3.63
N HIS A 313 13.84 -8.57 4.30
CA HIS A 313 12.52 -8.07 4.68
C HIS A 313 11.68 -7.64 3.46
N TYR A 314 12.27 -6.96 2.48
CA TYR A 314 11.58 -6.58 1.24
C TYR A 314 11.17 -7.79 0.39
N VAL A 315 12.03 -8.80 0.28
CA VAL A 315 11.71 -10.07 -0.40
C VAL A 315 10.55 -10.77 0.29
N LYS A 316 10.57 -10.87 1.63
CA LYS A 316 9.46 -11.47 2.38
C LYS A 316 8.15 -10.70 2.22
N ALA A 317 8.21 -9.37 2.29
CA ALA A 317 7.06 -8.51 2.03
C ALA A 317 6.47 -8.76 0.63
N ARG A 318 7.33 -8.86 -0.38
CA ARG A 318 6.93 -9.15 -1.77
C ARG A 318 6.26 -10.50 -1.89
N GLU A 319 6.86 -11.56 -1.37
CA GLU A 319 6.28 -12.91 -1.44
C GLU A 319 4.85 -12.93 -0.91
N ILE A 320 4.64 -12.32 0.26
CA ILE A 320 3.32 -12.25 0.90
C ILE A 320 2.33 -11.45 0.04
N ILE A 321 2.72 -10.27 -0.44
CA ILE A 321 1.82 -9.38 -1.17
C ILE A 321 1.50 -9.93 -2.55
N THR A 322 2.48 -10.49 -3.27
CA THR A 322 2.28 -11.08 -4.61
C THR A 322 1.49 -12.38 -4.60
N ALA A 323 1.44 -13.09 -3.47
CA ALA A 323 0.60 -14.28 -3.32
C ALA A 323 -0.89 -13.93 -3.22
N PHE A 324 -1.22 -12.67 -2.92
CA PHE A 324 -2.58 -12.25 -2.55
C PHE A 324 -3.17 -11.17 -3.47
N LEU A 325 -2.34 -10.29 -4.02
CA LEU A 325 -2.77 -9.17 -4.87
C LEU A 325 -2.28 -9.34 -6.32
N PRO A 326 -3.06 -8.89 -7.33
CA PRO A 326 -2.65 -8.91 -8.72
C PRO A 326 -1.47 -7.98 -8.95
N SER A 327 -0.61 -8.29 -9.93
CA SER A 327 0.66 -7.59 -10.23
C SER A 327 0.55 -6.07 -10.39
N GLU A 328 -0.63 -5.57 -10.77
CA GLU A 328 -0.92 -4.16 -10.99
C GLU A 328 -1.33 -3.39 -9.71
N HIS A 329 -1.49 -4.08 -8.57
CA HIS A 329 -1.93 -3.46 -7.32
C HIS A 329 -0.88 -2.43 -6.80
N PRO A 330 -1.29 -1.20 -6.40
CA PRO A 330 -0.36 -0.17 -5.91
C PRO A 330 0.51 -0.58 -4.72
N SER A 331 0.01 -1.42 -3.80
CA SER A 331 0.83 -2.01 -2.74
C SER A 331 2.00 -2.85 -3.27
N ILE A 332 1.83 -3.52 -4.42
CA ILE A 332 2.95 -4.18 -5.12
C ILE A 332 3.90 -3.11 -5.63
N ALA A 333 3.40 -2.07 -6.31
CA ALA A 333 4.23 -0.95 -6.76
C ALA A 333 4.98 -0.24 -5.62
N LYS A 334 4.40 -0.13 -4.42
CA LYS A 334 5.05 0.46 -3.23
C LYS A 334 6.16 -0.42 -2.68
N VAL A 335 5.90 -1.71 -2.55
CA VAL A 335 6.96 -2.68 -2.23
C VAL A 335 8.00 -2.71 -3.33
N TRP A 336 7.61 -2.56 -4.59
CA TRP A 336 8.49 -2.42 -5.75
C TRP A 336 9.19 -1.07 -5.83
N ALA A 337 8.73 0.02 -5.25
CA ALA A 337 9.45 1.29 -5.24
C ALA A 337 10.63 1.25 -4.25
N HIS A 338 10.50 0.44 -3.19
CA HIS A 338 11.58 0.18 -2.23
C HIS A 338 12.36 -1.10 -2.59
N ALA A 339 11.74 -2.02 -3.35
CA ALA A 339 12.35 -3.22 -3.96
C ALA A 339 12.82 -3.03 -5.42
N GLU A 340 12.64 -1.85 -6.00
CA GLU A 340 13.57 -1.19 -6.95
C GLU A 340 14.91 -0.97 -6.23
N GLY A 341 14.87 -1.10 -4.91
CA GLY A 341 15.87 -1.74 -4.10
C GLY A 341 15.74 -3.29 -3.91
N TRP A 342 15.98 -4.11 -4.94
CA TRP A 342 16.55 -5.48 -4.82
C TRP A 342 15.65 -6.69 -4.42
N GLY A 343 15.13 -7.44 -5.40
CA GLY A 343 14.95 -8.91 -5.24
C GLY A 343 16.19 -9.64 -5.75
N GLU A 344 16.73 -10.65 -5.02
CA GLU A 344 18.10 -11.21 -5.21
C GLU A 344 18.56 -11.54 -6.65
N GLU A 345 17.62 -11.69 -7.60
CA GLU A 345 17.89 -11.95 -9.01
C GLU A 345 17.17 -11.02 -10.02
N HIS A 346 16.49 -9.94 -9.63
CA HIS A 346 15.82 -9.04 -10.59
C HIS A 346 16.80 -8.11 -11.33
N PRO A 347 16.75 -7.84 -12.64
CA PRO A 347 17.72 -6.96 -13.32
C PRO A 347 17.93 -5.56 -12.69
N ASP A 348 16.90 -4.98 -12.08
CA ASP A 348 17.01 -3.69 -11.37
C ASP A 348 17.82 -3.80 -10.06
N ILE A 349 18.10 -5.04 -9.65
CA ILE A 349 19.10 -5.49 -8.69
C ILE A 349 20.54 -5.48 -9.27
N ILE A 350 20.90 -4.60 -10.20
CA ILE A 350 22.30 -4.48 -10.70
C ILE A 350 23.05 -3.18 -10.29
N PRO A 351 22.41 -1.99 -10.20
CA PRO A 351 23.01 -0.75 -9.66
C PRO A 351 23.54 -0.75 -8.19
N THR A 352 22.82 -1.31 -7.23
CA THR A 352 23.15 -1.38 -5.78
C THR A 352 24.10 -2.51 -5.39
N TYR A 353 24.21 -3.65 -6.08
CA TYR A 353 25.30 -4.62 -5.88
C TYR A 353 26.58 -3.94 -6.34
N ASN A 354 26.51 -3.19 -7.45
CA ASN A 354 27.59 -2.29 -7.82
C ASN A 354 27.85 -1.20 -6.76
N ALA A 355 26.82 -0.60 -6.16
CA ALA A 355 26.99 0.38 -5.08
C ALA A 355 27.56 -0.23 -3.78
N PHE A 356 27.19 -1.46 -3.42
CA PHE A 356 27.77 -2.22 -2.31
C PHE A 356 29.23 -2.55 -2.61
N GLY A 357 29.55 -2.93 -3.84
CA GLY A 357 30.93 -3.07 -4.29
C GLY A 357 31.75 -1.81 -4.03
N VAL A 358 31.22 -0.63 -4.40
CA VAL A 358 31.86 0.66 -4.12
C VAL A 358 31.94 0.96 -2.62
N LEU A 359 30.89 0.69 -1.85
CA LEU A 359 30.85 0.92 -0.40
C LEU A 359 31.91 0.08 0.33
N TYR A 360 32.00 -1.21 0.02
CA TYR A 360 32.99 -2.10 0.61
C TYR A 360 34.41 -1.79 0.13
N ARG A 361 34.58 -1.31 -1.12
CA ARG A 361 35.85 -0.74 -1.60
C ARG A 361 36.28 0.45 -0.73
N LEU A 362 35.40 1.40 -0.46
CA LEU A 362 35.68 2.56 0.39
C LEU A 362 36.00 2.17 1.84
N LYS A 363 35.40 1.08 2.34
CA LYS A 363 35.73 0.48 3.65
C LYS A 363 37.03 -0.34 3.63
N LYS A 364 37.72 -0.47 2.49
CA LYS A 364 38.90 -1.31 2.25
C LYS A 364 38.67 -2.81 2.49
N ASP A 365 37.42 -3.27 2.45
CA ASP A 365 37.05 -4.69 2.45
C ASP A 365 36.96 -5.18 1.00
N TYR A 366 38.13 -5.37 0.40
CA TYR A 366 38.25 -5.76 -1.00
C TYR A 366 37.64 -7.14 -1.33
N PRO A 367 37.71 -8.17 -0.45
CA PRO A 367 37.02 -9.44 -0.69
C PRO A 367 35.51 -9.29 -0.86
N LYS A 368 34.83 -8.56 0.05
CA LYS A 368 33.39 -8.30 -0.08
C LYS A 368 33.08 -7.41 -1.28
N ALA A 369 33.87 -6.38 -1.52
CA ALA A 369 33.69 -5.51 -2.69
C ALA A 369 33.70 -6.32 -3.99
N LYS A 370 34.66 -7.25 -4.10
CA LYS A 370 34.79 -8.15 -5.25
C LYS A 370 33.57 -9.06 -5.41
N GLU A 371 33.08 -9.67 -4.32
CA GLU A 371 31.88 -10.51 -4.35
C GLU A 371 30.68 -9.75 -4.92
N TYR A 372 30.44 -8.54 -4.42
CA TYR A 372 29.33 -7.70 -4.87
C TYR A 372 29.46 -7.25 -6.33
N PHE A 373 30.65 -6.85 -6.77
CA PHE A 373 30.89 -6.53 -8.18
C PHE A 373 30.72 -7.74 -9.09
N GLN A 374 31.17 -8.94 -8.67
CA GLN A 374 31.01 -10.17 -9.45
C GLN A 374 29.54 -10.60 -9.54
N ARG A 375 28.78 -10.42 -8.46
CA ARG A 375 27.34 -10.67 -8.47
C ARG A 375 26.63 -9.70 -9.41
N ALA A 376 26.94 -8.40 -9.35
CA ALA A 376 26.42 -7.41 -10.29
C ALA A 376 26.76 -7.75 -11.76
N ASP A 377 28.00 -8.13 -12.06
CA ASP A 377 28.43 -8.48 -13.42
C ASP A 377 27.75 -9.76 -13.94
N SER A 378 27.66 -10.82 -13.11
CA SER A 378 26.98 -12.07 -13.48
C SER A 378 25.52 -11.84 -13.84
N MET A 379 24.87 -10.94 -13.11
CA MET A 379 23.49 -10.54 -13.37
C MET A 379 23.37 -9.67 -14.63
N CYS A 380 24.29 -8.73 -14.83
CA CYS A 380 24.41 -7.97 -16.07
C CYS A 380 24.49 -8.88 -17.29
N GLN A 381 25.27 -9.97 -17.20
CA GLN A 381 25.40 -10.97 -18.26
C GLN A 381 24.11 -11.77 -18.50
N LYS A 382 23.33 -12.02 -17.44
CA LYS A 382 22.08 -12.79 -17.51
C LYS A 382 20.93 -11.98 -18.13
N TYR A 383 20.83 -10.69 -17.81
CA TYR A 383 19.63 -9.89 -18.12
C TYR A 383 19.81 -8.82 -19.20
N PHE A 384 21.04 -8.41 -19.52
CA PHE A 384 21.28 -7.37 -20.51
C PHE A 384 22.05 -7.88 -21.73
N LEU A 385 21.88 -7.19 -22.86
CA LEU A 385 22.72 -7.38 -24.04
C LEU A 385 24.20 -7.07 -23.69
N ARG A 386 25.10 -7.68 -24.45
CA ARG A 386 26.54 -7.75 -24.14
C ARG A 386 27.20 -6.39 -23.88
N ASP A 387 26.68 -5.32 -24.48
CA ASP A 387 27.25 -3.96 -24.47
C ASP A 387 26.47 -2.96 -23.58
N HIS A 388 25.73 -3.44 -22.58
CA HIS A 388 24.93 -2.55 -21.74
C HIS A 388 25.78 -1.57 -20.90
N PRO A 389 25.42 -0.26 -20.83
CA PRO A 389 26.19 0.75 -20.09
C PRO A 389 26.46 0.43 -18.61
N MET A 390 25.54 -0.28 -17.95
CA MET A 390 25.70 -0.72 -16.56
C MET A 390 26.93 -1.63 -16.39
N LYS A 391 27.19 -2.51 -17.35
CA LYS A 391 28.31 -3.45 -17.30
C LYS A 391 29.65 -2.71 -17.40
N ALA A 392 29.72 -1.71 -18.28
CA ALA A 392 30.88 -0.82 -18.37
C ALA A 392 31.10 0.00 -17.09
N ARG A 393 30.04 0.33 -16.34
CA ARG A 393 30.13 0.98 -15.03
C ARG A 393 30.69 0.06 -13.95
N ILE A 394 30.20 -1.19 -13.90
CA ILE A 394 30.68 -2.21 -12.96
C ILE A 394 32.17 -2.50 -13.20
N LEU A 395 32.57 -2.73 -14.46
CA LEU A 395 33.95 -2.99 -14.81
C LEU A 395 34.88 -1.83 -14.44
N HIS A 396 34.47 -0.59 -14.67
CA HIS A 396 35.25 0.58 -14.24
C HIS A 396 35.45 0.61 -12.71
N ASN A 397 34.38 0.36 -11.94
CA ASN A 397 34.47 0.34 -10.47
C ASN A 397 35.30 -0.83 -9.92
N MET A 398 35.31 -1.97 -10.62
CA MET A 398 36.25 -3.06 -10.34
C MET A 398 37.69 -2.64 -10.61
N GLY A 399 37.93 -1.91 -11.71
CA GLY A 399 39.23 -1.31 -12.02
C GLY A 399 39.74 -0.44 -10.87
N ASP A 400 38.90 0.49 -10.39
CA ASP A 400 39.22 1.33 -9.23
C ASP A 400 39.53 0.50 -7.97
N MET A 401 38.76 -0.55 -7.70
CA MET A 401 39.00 -1.42 -6.55
C MET A 401 40.38 -2.09 -6.61
N TYR A 402 40.81 -2.56 -7.79
CA TYR A 402 42.13 -3.13 -7.97
C TYR A 402 43.24 -2.07 -7.91
N THR A 403 43.00 -0.87 -8.43
CA THR A 403 43.89 0.30 -8.29
C THR A 403 44.09 0.66 -6.82
N ASP A 404 43.02 0.75 -6.02
CA ASP A 404 43.06 1.03 -4.58
C ASP A 404 43.84 -0.05 -3.79
N LYS A 405 43.86 -1.28 -4.30
CA LYS A 405 44.63 -2.41 -3.75
C LYS A 405 46.10 -2.41 -4.21
N GLY A 406 46.47 -1.58 -5.19
CA GLY A 406 47.79 -1.58 -5.84
C GLY A 406 48.00 -2.71 -6.86
N ASP A 407 46.93 -3.41 -7.27
CA ASP A 407 46.97 -4.49 -8.25
C ASP A 407 46.66 -3.94 -9.66
N PHE A 408 47.62 -3.20 -10.20
CA PHE A 408 47.44 -2.54 -11.49
C PHE A 408 47.34 -3.50 -12.67
N HIS A 409 47.82 -4.75 -12.52
CA HIS A 409 47.68 -5.76 -13.56
C HIS A 409 46.20 -6.09 -13.80
N ASN A 410 45.44 -6.36 -12.74
CA ASN A 410 44.00 -6.64 -12.86
C ASN A 410 43.18 -5.37 -13.16
N ALA A 411 43.58 -4.21 -12.63
CA ALA A 411 42.89 -2.95 -12.89
C ALA A 411 42.84 -2.60 -14.38
N ILE A 412 43.96 -2.77 -15.10
CA ILE A 412 44.06 -2.48 -16.54
C ILE A 412 43.02 -3.26 -17.34
N GLY A 413 42.89 -4.57 -17.12
CA GLY A 413 41.94 -5.41 -17.87
C GLY A 413 40.48 -4.97 -17.66
N HIS A 414 40.15 -4.52 -16.44
CA HIS A 414 38.82 -4.00 -16.14
C HIS A 414 38.54 -2.64 -16.79
N TYR A 415 39.51 -1.70 -16.76
CA TYR A 415 39.37 -0.40 -17.42
C TYR A 415 39.33 -0.51 -18.94
N GLU A 416 40.14 -1.39 -19.56
CA GLU A 416 40.11 -1.61 -21.01
C GLU A 416 38.76 -2.11 -21.49
N ASN A 417 38.18 -3.08 -20.77
CA ASN A 417 36.86 -3.60 -21.11
C ASN A 417 35.78 -2.53 -20.90
N ALA A 418 35.84 -1.76 -19.81
CA ALA A 418 34.91 -0.65 -19.58
C ALA A 418 35.03 0.42 -20.68
N TYR A 419 36.24 0.77 -21.09
CA TYR A 419 36.50 1.75 -22.14
C TYR A 419 35.97 1.27 -23.49
N LYS A 420 36.31 0.06 -23.94
CA LYS A 420 35.82 -0.51 -25.21
C LYS A 420 34.29 -0.53 -25.29
N MET A 421 33.63 -0.88 -24.18
CA MET A 421 32.17 -0.88 -24.13
C MET A 421 31.58 0.53 -24.24
N ARG A 422 32.18 1.52 -23.56
CA ARG A 422 31.71 2.92 -23.62
C ARG A 422 31.98 3.55 -24.98
N GLU A 423 33.15 3.31 -25.57
CA GLU A 423 33.49 3.78 -26.92
C GLU A 423 32.52 3.23 -27.99
N ALA A 424 32.08 1.98 -27.85
CA ALA A 424 31.14 1.37 -28.79
C ALA A 424 29.69 1.85 -28.64
N THR A 425 29.31 2.46 -27.50
CA THR A 425 27.89 2.71 -27.16
C THR A 425 27.55 4.16 -26.83
N LEU A 426 28.54 4.99 -26.51
CA LEU A 426 28.35 6.38 -26.09
C LEU A 426 28.96 7.36 -27.12
N PRO A 427 28.48 8.61 -27.18
CA PRO A 427 29.07 9.63 -28.03
C PRO A 427 30.56 9.86 -27.70
N PRO A 428 31.38 10.29 -28.69
CA PRO A 428 32.83 10.49 -28.51
C PRO A 428 33.22 11.43 -27.36
N ASP A 429 32.35 12.39 -27.04
CA ASP A 429 32.59 13.42 -26.01
C ASP A 429 32.05 13.04 -24.62
N ASP A 430 31.64 11.77 -24.40
CA ASP A 430 31.10 11.33 -23.12
C ASP A 430 32.17 11.31 -22.00
N LEU A 431 31.87 11.98 -20.90
CA LEU A 431 32.74 12.10 -19.72
C LEU A 431 33.11 10.76 -19.10
N SER A 432 32.25 9.74 -19.22
CA SER A 432 32.48 8.40 -18.70
C SER A 432 33.53 7.66 -19.54
N THR A 433 33.55 7.88 -20.85
CA THR A 433 34.58 7.34 -21.76
C THR A 433 35.93 7.95 -21.42
N ALA A 434 35.99 9.28 -21.27
CA ALA A 434 37.20 10.01 -20.88
C ALA A 434 37.75 9.54 -19.51
N SER A 435 36.88 9.37 -18.51
CA SER A 435 37.27 8.89 -17.18
C SER A 435 37.87 7.48 -17.20
N SER A 436 37.31 6.55 -17.98
CA SER A 436 37.88 5.19 -18.10
C SER A 436 39.24 5.20 -18.78
N TYR A 437 39.39 6.03 -19.83
CA TYR A 437 40.66 6.17 -20.54
C TYR A 437 41.75 6.82 -19.67
N TYR A 438 41.37 7.84 -18.88
CA TYR A 438 42.27 8.48 -17.93
C TYR A 438 42.76 7.50 -16.86
N ASN A 439 41.85 6.79 -16.19
CA ASN A 439 42.21 5.81 -15.16
C ASN A 439 43.03 4.64 -15.73
N LEU A 440 42.75 4.23 -16.96
CA LEU A 440 43.57 3.26 -17.68
C LEU A 440 45.01 3.75 -17.87
N GLY A 441 45.18 5.01 -18.33
CA GLY A 441 46.49 5.63 -18.47
C GLY A 441 47.26 5.73 -17.16
N CYS A 442 46.59 6.13 -16.07
CA CYS A 442 47.16 6.13 -14.72
C CYS A 442 47.61 4.73 -14.29
N ALA A 443 46.76 3.72 -14.47
CA ALA A 443 47.10 2.34 -14.11
C ALA A 443 48.31 1.80 -14.88
N TYR A 444 48.43 2.12 -16.17
CA TYR A 444 49.61 1.78 -16.98
C TYR A 444 50.88 2.47 -16.50
N PHE A 445 50.80 3.75 -16.14
CA PHE A 445 51.92 4.53 -15.63
C PHE A 445 52.43 3.97 -14.30
N GLU A 446 51.53 3.72 -13.36
CA GLU A 446 51.87 3.17 -12.04
C GLU A 446 52.43 1.74 -12.14
N LYS A 447 51.85 0.89 -12.99
CA LYS A 447 52.38 -0.46 -13.25
C LYS A 447 53.82 -0.41 -13.77
N LYS A 448 54.16 0.56 -14.63
CA LYS A 448 55.50 0.75 -15.16
C LYS A 448 56.51 1.24 -14.10
N GLN A 449 56.04 1.94 -13.06
CA GLN A 449 56.91 2.33 -11.94
C GLN A 449 57.21 1.16 -10.99
N GLN A 450 56.33 0.16 -10.94
CA GLN A 450 56.48 -1.02 -10.08
C GLN A 450 57.26 -2.18 -10.73
N SER A 451 57.49 -2.11 -12.04
CA SER A 451 58.28 -3.06 -12.83
C SER A 451 59.70 -2.55 -13.04
#